data_AF-A0A396J711-F1
#
_entry.id   AF-A0A396J711-F1
#
_cell.length_a   1.000
_cell.length_b   1.000
_cell.length_c   1.000
_cell.angle_alpha   90.00
_cell.angle_beta   90.00
_cell.angle_gamma   90.00
#
_symmetry.space_group_name_H-M   'P 1'
#
loop_
_entity.id
_entity.type
_entity.pdbx_description
1 polymer ?
#
loop_
_entity_poly.entity_id
_entity_poly.type
_entity_poly.pdbx_seq_one_letter_code
_entity_poly.pdbx_strand_id
1 'polypeptide(L)'
;MYNRNCITKVFFDKAAVITEKDTVSNRWSVCTVTQVEEFKSFVKILPVSASTIALAISFAQVSTFFLSQASIMNRKLGNKFEIPTGSVPVFAAINGLILVPLYERLIIPFLRKFTGHHRGITSLQRMGVGLFISIIAMASAALVEKRRRDHYPQPNSMSVFWLLPQFFLIGTAEVFTYVGQLEFFYDEATDGTKSISSAMFLSLIGIGSWLSTALVVIIVVATGGQGKGWLRNNLNESKLDWFFWILTILNAVNFLVYLMVAIYHNGKESSVRDENMVELSNVHHT
;
A
#
# COMPACT_ATOMS: atom_id res chain seq x y z
N MET A 1 -35.03 0.94 2.21
CA MET A 1 -33.78 1.72 2.04
C MET A 1 -33.29 1.50 0.61
N TYR A 2 -33.55 2.47 -0.27
CA TYR A 2 -33.23 2.39 -1.70
C TYR A 2 -31.70 2.45 -1.88
N ASN A 3 -31.14 1.38 -2.44
CA ASN A 3 -29.72 1.11 -2.50
C ASN A 3 -29.02 2.12 -3.44
N ARG A 4 -28.18 3.02 -2.91
CA ARG A 4 -27.40 4.02 -3.69
C ARG A 4 -26.55 3.38 -4.80
N ASN A 5 -26.31 2.07 -4.77
CA ASN A 5 -25.52 1.35 -5.78
C ASN A 5 -26.33 0.78 -6.96
N CYS A 6 -27.67 0.80 -6.91
CA CYS A 6 -28.47 0.59 -8.12
C CYS A 6 -28.23 1.75 -9.10
N ILE A 7 -28.02 2.96 -8.57
CA ILE A 7 -27.77 4.17 -9.36
C ILE A 7 -26.42 4.07 -10.11
N THR A 8 -25.35 3.56 -9.49
CA THR A 8 -24.03 3.47 -10.14
C THR A 8 -23.95 2.36 -11.17
N LYS A 9 -24.58 1.19 -10.95
CA LYS A 9 -24.66 0.12 -11.96
C LYS A 9 -25.49 0.58 -13.16
N VAL A 10 -26.67 1.18 -12.92
CA VAL A 10 -27.60 1.67 -13.95
C VAL A 10 -27.05 2.88 -14.73
N PHE A 11 -26.20 3.73 -14.12
CA PHE A 11 -25.64 4.90 -14.79
C PHE A 11 -24.65 4.54 -15.90
N PHE A 12 -23.80 3.54 -15.69
CA PHE A 12 -22.84 3.10 -16.72
C PHE A 12 -23.48 2.19 -17.77
N ASP A 13 -24.55 1.46 -17.43
CA ASP A 13 -25.32 0.69 -18.43
C ASP A 13 -25.96 1.59 -19.49
N LYS A 14 -26.30 2.84 -19.14
CA LYS A 14 -26.78 3.83 -20.12
C LYS A 14 -25.75 4.18 -21.21
N ALA A 15 -24.45 3.98 -20.97
CA ALA A 15 -23.40 4.22 -21.98
C ALA A 15 -23.34 3.14 -23.06
N ALA A 16 -24.05 2.02 -22.88
CA ALA A 16 -24.20 0.94 -23.86
C ALA A 16 -25.58 0.95 -24.55
N VAL A 17 -26.47 1.91 -24.23
CA VAL A 17 -27.82 2.01 -24.81
C VAL A 17 -27.80 2.96 -26.01
N ILE A 18 -28.02 2.40 -27.20
CA ILE A 18 -28.17 3.18 -28.45
C ILE A 18 -29.45 4.01 -28.35
N THR A 19 -29.33 5.34 -28.40
CA THR A 19 -30.49 6.25 -28.44
C THR A 19 -30.68 6.75 -29.87
N GLU A 20 -31.92 6.98 -30.32
CA GLU A 20 -32.28 7.38 -31.71
C GLU A 20 -31.53 8.62 -32.26
N LYS A 21 -30.82 9.37 -31.41
CA LYS A 21 -29.97 10.52 -31.80
C LYS A 21 -28.54 10.15 -32.24
N ASP A 22 -28.12 8.89 -32.14
CA ASP A 22 -26.76 8.44 -32.48
C ASP A 22 -26.57 8.03 -33.96
N THR A 23 -27.47 8.44 -34.87
CA THR A 23 -27.36 8.19 -36.31
C THR A 23 -26.14 8.82 -36.99
N VAL A 24 -25.37 9.65 -36.28
CA VAL A 24 -24.06 10.15 -36.72
C VAL A 24 -22.96 9.45 -35.91
N SER A 25 -22.32 8.48 -36.54
CA SER A 25 -21.18 7.68 -36.07
C SER A 25 -20.12 8.52 -35.32
N ASN A 26 -20.29 8.67 -34.00
CA ASN A 26 -19.28 9.24 -33.12
C ASN A 26 -18.67 8.07 -32.34
N ARG A 27 -17.42 7.72 -32.65
CA ARG A 27 -16.67 6.60 -32.01
C ARG A 27 -16.53 6.74 -30.48
N TRP A 28 -16.87 7.93 -29.96
CA TRP A 28 -16.82 8.33 -28.56
C TRP A 28 -18.19 8.34 -27.86
N SER A 29 -19.33 8.15 -28.56
CA SER A 29 -20.67 8.17 -27.91
C SER A 29 -21.20 6.79 -27.51
N VAL A 30 -20.67 5.70 -28.10
CA VAL A 30 -21.17 4.34 -27.84
C VAL A 30 -20.02 3.44 -27.37
N CYS A 31 -20.07 3.00 -26.12
CA CYS A 31 -19.15 2.00 -25.56
C CYS A 31 -19.74 0.61 -25.74
N THR A 32 -18.92 -0.40 -26.05
CA THR A 32 -19.39 -1.78 -26.06
C THR A 32 -19.70 -2.24 -24.63
N VAL A 33 -20.62 -3.19 -24.49
CA VAL A 33 -20.95 -3.79 -23.16
C VAL A 33 -19.69 -4.33 -22.49
N THR A 34 -18.77 -4.92 -23.27
CA THR A 34 -17.45 -5.34 -22.80
C THR A 34 -16.63 -4.18 -22.22
N GLN A 35 -16.53 -3.04 -22.90
CA GLN A 35 -15.80 -1.87 -22.37
C GLN A 35 -16.42 -1.33 -21.07
N VAL A 36 -17.75 -1.37 -20.96
CA VAL A 36 -18.46 -0.95 -19.75
C VAL A 36 -18.21 -1.90 -18.59
N GLU A 37 -18.20 -3.21 -18.82
CA GLU A 37 -17.88 -4.22 -17.81
C GLU A 37 -16.41 -4.16 -17.36
N GLU A 38 -15.48 -3.94 -18.30
CA GLU A 38 -14.07 -3.72 -18.01
C GLU A 38 -13.85 -2.48 -17.14
N PHE A 39 -14.53 -1.37 -17.45
CA PHE A 39 -14.45 -0.15 -16.66
C PHE A 39 -15.09 -0.33 -15.27
N LYS A 40 -16.23 -1.01 -15.17
CA LYS A 40 -16.88 -1.31 -13.88
C LYS A 40 -15.97 -2.14 -12.97
N SER A 41 -15.29 -3.14 -13.53
CA SER A 41 -14.33 -3.98 -12.81
C SER A 41 -13.14 -3.14 -12.33
N PHE A 42 -12.61 -2.26 -13.19
CA PHE A 42 -11.54 -1.32 -12.82
C PHE A 42 -11.95 -0.37 -11.68
N VAL A 43 -13.14 0.23 -11.75
CA VAL A 43 -13.67 1.13 -10.70
C VAL A 43 -13.79 0.40 -9.35
N LYS A 44 -14.12 -0.89 -9.36
CA LYS A 44 -14.24 -1.73 -8.16
C LYS A 44 -12.88 -1.94 -7.45
N ILE A 45 -11.78 -1.85 -8.19
CA ILE A 45 -10.41 -2.02 -7.69
C ILE A 45 -9.82 -0.72 -7.12
N LEU A 46 -10.30 0.45 -7.57
CA LEU A 46 -9.82 1.76 -7.12
C LEU A 46 -9.78 1.92 -5.58
N PRO A 47 -10.80 1.53 -4.80
CA PRO A 47 -10.78 1.70 -3.35
C PRO A 47 -9.70 0.85 -2.67
N VAL A 48 -9.50 -0.38 -3.14
CA VAL A 48 -8.45 -1.29 -2.62
C VAL A 48 -7.08 -0.71 -2.93
N SER A 49 -6.89 -0.21 -4.14
CA SER A 49 -5.63 0.40 -4.53
C SER A 49 -5.37 1.71 -3.78
N ALA A 50 -6.37 2.55 -3.57
CA ALA A 50 -6.21 3.79 -2.80
C ALA A 50 -5.69 3.53 -1.37
N SER A 51 -6.05 2.39 -0.78
CA SER A 51 -5.53 1.99 0.53
C SER A 51 -4.02 1.70 0.55
N THR A 52 -3.38 1.45 -0.59
CA THR A 52 -1.92 1.21 -0.62
C THR A 52 -1.11 2.51 -0.69
N ILE A 53 -1.78 3.66 -0.87
CA ILE A 53 -1.14 4.98 -0.90
C ILE A 53 -0.44 5.29 0.43
N ALA A 54 -1.03 4.95 1.57
CA ALA A 54 -0.40 5.20 2.88
C ALA A 54 0.92 4.41 3.05
N LEU A 55 0.94 3.17 2.54
CA LEU A 55 2.17 2.39 2.48
C LEU A 55 3.18 3.04 1.53
N ALA A 56 2.77 3.49 0.34
CA ALA A 56 3.66 4.16 -0.61
C ALA A 56 4.29 5.44 -0.02
N ILE A 57 3.53 6.23 0.73
CA ILE A 57 4.05 7.39 1.48
C ILE A 57 5.12 6.94 2.49
N SER A 58 4.87 5.85 3.20
CA SER A 58 5.81 5.32 4.22
C SER A 58 7.06 4.72 3.59
N PHE A 59 6.90 4.06 2.45
CA PHE A 59 7.99 3.49 1.68
C PHE A 59 8.91 4.56 1.09
N ALA A 60 8.37 5.72 0.69
CA ALA A 60 9.17 6.85 0.24
C ALA A 60 10.20 7.31 1.29
N GLN A 61 9.97 7.04 2.58
CA GLN A 61 10.90 7.40 3.66
C GLN A 61 12.21 6.60 3.65
N VAL A 62 12.21 5.41 3.04
CA VAL A 62 13.38 4.53 2.90
C VAL A 62 14.55 5.25 2.23
N SER A 63 14.25 6.05 1.20
CA SER A 63 15.25 6.79 0.42
C SER A 63 15.45 8.23 0.88
N THR A 64 14.65 8.71 1.83
CA THR A 64 14.69 10.10 2.34
C THR A 64 15.07 10.13 3.82
N PHE A 65 14.11 10.17 4.74
CA PHE A 65 14.40 10.34 6.17
C PHE A 65 15.17 9.17 6.76
N PHE A 66 14.96 7.93 6.31
CA PHE A 66 15.75 6.79 6.81
C PHE A 66 17.22 6.93 6.38
N LEU A 67 17.45 7.42 5.15
CA LEU A 67 18.78 7.73 4.65
C LEU A 67 19.41 8.89 5.43
N SER A 68 18.63 9.93 5.72
CA SER A 68 19.05 11.06 6.55
C SER A 68 19.34 10.68 8.01
N GLN A 69 18.62 9.72 8.59
CA GLN A 69 18.95 9.15 9.90
C GLN A 69 20.26 8.38 9.85
N ALA A 70 20.45 7.58 8.81
CA ALA A 70 21.68 6.82 8.65
C ALA A 70 22.92 7.72 8.51
N SER A 71 22.80 8.91 7.90
CA SER A 71 23.92 9.85 7.72
C SER A 71 24.50 10.38 9.04
N ILE A 72 23.67 10.48 10.07
CA ILE A 72 24.02 11.02 11.39
C ILE A 72 24.28 9.92 12.45
N MET A 73 24.25 8.65 12.05
CA MET A 73 24.54 7.49 12.89
C MET A 73 25.93 6.94 12.64
N ASN A 74 26.42 6.10 13.56
CA ASN A 74 27.70 5.43 13.40
C ASN A 74 27.60 4.29 12.36
N ARG A 75 28.22 4.50 11.21
CA ARG A 75 28.23 3.57 10.07
C ARG A 75 29.49 2.71 10.00
N LYS A 76 30.35 2.73 11.03
CA LYS A 76 31.57 1.92 11.04
C LYS A 76 31.25 0.43 11.22
N LEU A 77 31.74 -0.38 10.30
CA LEU A 77 31.76 -1.84 10.36
C LEU A 77 33.16 -2.28 10.79
N GLY A 78 33.32 -2.48 12.10
CA GLY A 78 34.64 -2.69 12.70
C GLY A 78 35.52 -1.43 12.61
N ASN A 79 36.84 -1.62 12.52
CA ASN A 79 37.80 -0.52 12.60
C ASN A 79 38.19 0.09 11.24
N LYS A 80 37.91 -0.59 10.12
CA LYS A 80 38.48 -0.26 8.80
C LYS A 80 37.46 0.11 7.72
N PHE A 81 36.18 -0.14 7.92
CA PHE A 81 35.16 0.09 6.90
C PHE A 81 34.04 0.97 7.45
N GLU A 82 33.63 1.96 6.66
CA GLU A 82 32.47 2.80 6.97
C GLU A 82 31.47 2.65 5.84
N ILE A 83 30.26 2.21 6.18
CA ILE A 83 29.19 1.95 5.21
C ILE A 83 28.75 3.29 4.61
N PRO A 84 28.82 3.50 3.29
CA PRO A 84 28.32 4.71 2.66
C PRO A 84 26.83 4.87 2.93
N THR A 85 26.38 6.07 3.30
CA THR A 85 24.97 6.31 3.64
C THR A 85 24.03 5.87 2.51
N GLY A 86 24.37 6.22 1.26
CA GLY A 86 23.61 5.82 0.06
C GLY A 86 23.44 4.31 -0.14
N SER A 87 24.25 3.48 0.51
CA SER A 87 24.15 2.01 0.44
C SER A 87 23.26 1.39 1.51
N VAL A 88 22.81 2.15 2.51
CA VAL A 88 21.97 1.64 3.61
C VAL A 88 20.62 1.07 3.14
N PRO A 89 19.93 1.64 2.12
CA PRO A 89 18.71 1.03 1.58
C PRO A 89 18.89 -0.40 1.03
N VAL A 90 20.12 -0.85 0.75
CA VAL A 90 20.41 -2.24 0.34
C VAL A 90 19.92 -3.25 1.39
N PHE A 91 19.86 -2.89 2.67
CA PHE A 91 19.29 -3.77 3.70
C PHE A 91 17.82 -4.12 3.44
N ALA A 92 17.00 -3.17 2.96
CA ALA A 92 15.62 -3.47 2.57
C ALA A 92 15.56 -4.31 1.29
N ALA A 93 16.44 -4.05 0.31
CA ALA A 93 16.49 -4.83 -0.93
C ALA A 93 16.88 -6.30 -0.68
N ILE A 94 17.91 -6.54 0.14
CA ILE A 94 18.32 -7.89 0.57
C ILE A 94 17.18 -8.58 1.32
N ASN A 95 16.51 -7.85 2.21
CA ASN A 95 15.35 -8.40 2.92
C ASN A 95 14.27 -8.86 1.93
N GLY A 96 13.89 -8.03 0.96
CA GLY A 96 12.93 -8.41 -0.08
C GLY A 96 13.36 -9.67 -0.84
N LEU A 97 14.64 -9.74 -1.23
CA LEU A 97 15.19 -10.88 -1.98
C LEU A 97 15.18 -12.19 -1.19
N ILE A 98 15.35 -12.14 0.13
CA ILE A 98 15.29 -13.33 1.01
C ILE A 98 13.84 -13.68 1.33
N LEU A 99 13.00 -12.67 1.59
CA LEU A 99 11.63 -12.84 2.06
C LEU A 99 10.72 -13.44 0.99
N VAL A 100 10.89 -13.06 -0.29
CA VAL A 100 10.10 -13.61 -1.40
C VAL A 100 10.23 -15.14 -1.51
N PRO A 101 11.43 -15.74 -1.67
CA PRO A 101 11.57 -17.19 -1.73
C PRO A 101 11.19 -17.88 -0.42
N LEU A 102 11.43 -17.23 0.73
CA LEU A 102 10.98 -17.74 2.03
C LEU A 102 9.47 -17.84 2.09
N TYR A 103 8.76 -16.82 1.61
CA TYR A 103 7.31 -16.79 1.55
C TYR A 103 6.78 -17.88 0.62
N GLU A 104 7.27 -17.95 -0.61
CA GLU A 104 6.81 -18.92 -1.61
C GLU A 104 7.06 -20.36 -1.19
N ARG A 105 8.23 -20.64 -0.60
CA ARG A 105 8.67 -22.00 -0.32
C ARG A 105 8.28 -22.52 1.06
N LEU A 106 8.16 -21.66 2.07
CA LEU A 106 7.82 -22.08 3.44
C LEU A 106 6.42 -21.62 3.84
N ILE A 107 6.09 -20.35 3.63
CA ILE A 107 4.86 -19.76 4.16
C ILE A 107 3.64 -20.24 3.37
N ILE A 108 3.68 -20.27 2.03
CA ILE A 108 2.56 -20.77 1.20
C ILE A 108 2.20 -22.23 1.52
N PRO A 109 3.12 -23.22 1.49
CA PRO A 109 2.75 -24.61 1.76
C PRO A 109 2.29 -24.81 3.20
N PHE A 110 2.85 -24.07 4.15
CA PHE A 110 2.37 -24.07 5.53
C PHE A 110 0.94 -23.54 5.62
N LEU A 111 0.66 -22.34 5.08
CA LEU A 111 -0.66 -21.72 5.10
C LEU A 111 -1.68 -22.59 4.36
N ARG A 112 -1.33 -23.16 3.22
CA ARG A 112 -2.19 -24.07 2.44
C ARG A 112 -2.64 -25.28 3.27
N LYS A 113 -1.79 -25.79 4.18
CA LYS A 113 -2.13 -26.90 5.08
C LYS A 113 -3.23 -26.51 6.09
N PHE A 114 -3.30 -25.25 6.49
CA PHE A 114 -4.26 -24.75 7.47
C PHE A 114 -5.52 -24.15 6.84
N THR A 115 -5.39 -23.45 5.72
CA THR A 115 -6.50 -22.71 5.09
C THR A 115 -7.18 -23.49 3.96
N GLY A 116 -6.53 -24.53 3.42
CA GLY A 116 -7.01 -25.28 2.26
C GLY A 116 -7.03 -24.47 0.95
N HIS A 117 -6.62 -23.21 0.97
CA HIS A 117 -6.63 -22.34 -0.21
C HIS A 117 -5.40 -22.60 -1.09
N HIS A 118 -5.55 -22.67 -2.41
CA HIS A 118 -4.45 -23.02 -3.33
C HIS A 118 -3.23 -22.10 -3.19
N ARG A 119 -3.46 -20.83 -2.80
CA ARG A 119 -2.42 -19.81 -2.57
C ARG A 119 -2.11 -19.55 -1.08
N GLY A 120 -2.64 -20.37 -0.17
CA GLY A 120 -2.44 -20.22 1.28
C GLY A 120 -3.34 -19.16 1.93
N ILE A 121 -3.32 -17.90 1.50
CA ILE A 121 -4.23 -16.85 2.00
C ILE A 121 -4.82 -16.06 0.82
N THR A 122 -5.92 -15.35 1.04
CA THR A 122 -6.51 -14.51 -0.03
C THR A 122 -5.62 -13.29 -0.30
N SER A 123 -5.67 -12.77 -1.53
CA SER A 123 -4.88 -11.60 -1.95
C SER A 123 -5.17 -10.39 -1.06
N LEU A 124 -6.44 -10.18 -0.66
CA LEU A 124 -6.85 -9.16 0.30
C LEU A 124 -6.28 -9.40 1.71
N GLN A 125 -6.31 -10.63 2.23
CA GLN A 125 -5.69 -10.91 3.54
C GLN A 125 -4.19 -10.63 3.54
N ARG A 126 -3.50 -11.00 2.45
CA ARG A 126 -2.07 -10.76 2.27
C ARG A 126 -1.75 -9.27 2.26
N MET A 127 -2.53 -8.46 1.53
CA MET A 127 -2.41 -7.00 1.55
C MET A 127 -2.66 -6.43 2.94
N GLY A 128 -3.67 -6.92 3.65
CA GLY A 128 -3.96 -6.51 5.03
C GLY A 128 -2.80 -6.78 5.98
N VAL A 129 -2.14 -7.93 5.89
CA VAL A 129 -0.94 -8.24 6.67
C VAL A 129 0.17 -7.23 6.39
N GLY A 130 0.42 -6.91 5.11
CA GLY A 130 1.43 -5.92 4.74
C GLY A 130 1.12 -4.51 5.29
N LEU A 131 -0.12 -4.05 5.17
CA LEU A 131 -0.57 -2.77 5.73
C LEU A 131 -0.50 -2.74 7.27
N PHE A 132 -0.74 -3.86 7.94
CA PHE A 132 -0.57 -3.93 9.39
C PHE A 132 0.91 -3.85 9.80
N ILE A 133 1.79 -4.55 9.07
CA ILE A 133 3.23 -4.52 9.31
C ILE A 133 3.80 -3.12 9.07
N SER A 134 3.24 -2.33 8.14
CA SER A 134 3.68 -0.95 7.90
C SER A 134 3.47 -0.04 9.12
N ILE A 135 2.40 -0.25 9.89
CA ILE A 135 2.14 0.45 11.16
C ILE A 135 3.28 0.16 12.14
N ILE A 136 3.63 -1.12 12.30
CA ILE A 136 4.71 -1.55 13.19
C ILE A 136 6.05 -1.00 12.69
N ALA A 137 6.28 -0.97 11.37
CA ALA A 137 7.49 -0.42 10.78
C ALA A 137 7.66 1.07 11.13
N MET A 138 6.63 1.88 10.93
CA MET A 138 6.68 3.32 11.27
C MET A 138 6.77 3.56 12.78
N ALA A 139 6.09 2.75 13.60
CA ALA A 139 6.21 2.83 15.05
C ALA A 139 7.63 2.49 15.51
N SER A 140 8.25 1.47 14.91
CA SER A 140 9.64 1.10 15.20
C SER A 140 10.61 2.22 14.82
N ALA A 141 10.38 2.89 13.67
CA ALA A 141 11.19 4.04 13.26
C ALA A 141 11.06 5.22 14.22
N ALA A 142 9.85 5.49 14.72
CA ALA A 142 9.60 6.52 15.73
C ALA A 142 10.35 6.23 17.05
N LEU A 143 10.35 4.97 17.49
CA LEU A 143 11.04 4.54 18.71
C LEU A 143 12.56 4.60 18.57
N VAL A 144 13.10 4.14 17.43
CA VAL A 144 14.53 4.22 17.13
C VAL A 144 14.99 5.67 17.10
N GLU A 145 14.23 6.56 16.45
CA GLU A 145 14.56 7.97 16.39
C GLU A 145 14.49 8.65 17.76
N LYS A 146 13.47 8.34 18.57
CA LYS A 146 13.39 8.83 19.94
C LYS A 146 14.62 8.42 20.75
N ARG A 147 15.00 7.13 20.68
CA ARG A 147 16.18 6.60 21.37
C ARG A 147 17.47 7.27 20.89
N ARG A 148 17.59 7.52 19.58
CA ARG A 148 18.74 8.23 18.99
C ARG A 148 18.86 9.65 19.53
N ARG A 149 17.74 10.38 19.62
CA ARG A 149 17.69 11.75 20.16
C ARG A 149 18.01 11.81 21.65
N ASP A 150 17.55 10.84 22.43
CA ASP A 150 17.85 10.78 23.88
C ASP A 150 19.36 10.61 24.17
N HIS A 151 20.14 10.07 23.22
CA HIS A 151 21.61 9.92 23.34
C HIS A 151 22.39 11.15 22.81
N TYR A 152 21.72 12.14 22.21
CA TYR A 152 22.33 13.40 21.80
C TYR A 152 22.65 14.25 23.05
N PRO A 153 23.84 14.91 23.16
CA PRO A 153 24.74 15.32 22.09
C PRO A 153 25.94 14.40 21.80
N GLN A 154 26.00 13.16 22.31
CA GLN A 154 27.16 12.31 22.06
C GLN A 154 27.22 11.88 20.57
N PRO A 155 28.20 12.35 19.79
CA PRO A 155 28.28 12.00 18.38
C PRO A 155 28.58 10.50 18.22
N ASN A 156 27.93 9.86 17.25
CA ASN A 156 28.21 8.46 16.85
C ASN A 156 28.02 7.38 17.95
N SER A 157 27.21 7.65 18.98
CA SER A 157 26.91 6.65 20.01
C SER A 157 26.07 5.47 19.47
N MET A 158 25.16 5.74 18.51
CA MET A 158 24.24 4.72 17.99
C MET A 158 24.70 4.16 16.64
N SER A 159 24.84 2.83 16.56
CA SER A 159 25.16 2.13 15.32
C SER A 159 24.00 2.14 14.33
N VAL A 160 24.31 2.27 13.04
CA VAL A 160 23.36 2.19 11.92
C VAL A 160 22.52 0.90 11.92
N PHE A 161 23.00 -0.17 12.56
CA PHE A 161 22.27 -1.44 12.69
C PHE A 161 20.96 -1.32 13.49
N TRP A 162 20.78 -0.27 14.30
CA TRP A 162 19.51 0.02 14.95
C TRP A 162 18.38 0.38 13.97
N LEU A 163 18.71 0.71 12.71
CA LEU A 163 17.72 0.91 11.65
C LEU A 163 17.26 -0.42 11.03
N LEU A 164 17.93 -1.56 11.28
CA LEU A 164 17.54 -2.85 10.69
C LEU A 164 16.07 -3.22 10.94
N PRO A 165 15.49 -3.05 12.15
CA PRO A 165 14.09 -3.38 12.38
C PRO A 165 13.14 -2.60 11.47
N GLN A 166 13.33 -1.28 11.33
CA GLN A 166 12.46 -0.45 10.48
C GLN A 166 12.63 -0.78 8.99
N PHE A 167 13.85 -1.04 8.50
CA PHE A 167 14.10 -1.44 7.10
C PHE A 167 13.53 -2.83 6.79
N PHE A 168 13.68 -3.78 7.72
CA PHE A 168 13.16 -5.13 7.58
C PHE A 168 11.63 -5.13 7.58
N LEU A 169 11.00 -4.42 8.52
CA LEU A 169 9.54 -4.35 8.62
C LEU A 169 8.92 -3.62 7.43
N ILE A 170 9.49 -2.49 6.98
CA ILE A 170 8.93 -1.77 5.83
C ILE A 170 9.09 -2.56 4.53
N GLY A 171 10.23 -3.23 4.31
CA GLY A 171 10.42 -4.10 3.15
C GLY A 171 9.50 -5.32 3.19
N THR A 172 9.23 -5.85 4.39
CA THR A 172 8.23 -6.93 4.56
C THR A 172 6.83 -6.43 4.23
N ALA A 173 6.44 -5.25 4.74
CA ALA A 173 5.15 -4.64 4.42
C ALA A 173 4.96 -4.42 2.92
N GLU A 174 6.02 -3.95 2.25
CA GLU A 174 6.05 -3.74 0.79
C GLU A 174 5.80 -5.05 0.04
N VAL A 175 6.60 -6.09 0.29
CA VAL A 175 6.50 -7.37 -0.43
C VAL A 175 5.11 -7.99 -0.24
N PHE A 176 4.59 -8.02 0.98
CA PHE A 176 3.26 -8.58 1.23
C PHE A 176 2.15 -7.78 0.54
N THR A 177 2.22 -6.44 0.61
CA THR A 177 1.18 -5.59 0.02
C THR A 177 1.23 -5.58 -1.49
N TYR A 178 2.40 -5.38 -2.11
CA TYR A 178 2.51 -5.26 -3.55
C TYR A 178 2.35 -6.59 -4.28
N VAL A 179 2.82 -7.70 -3.72
CA VAL A 179 2.54 -9.00 -4.31
C VAL A 179 1.04 -9.33 -4.20
N GLY A 180 0.43 -9.07 -3.03
CA GLY A 180 -1.02 -9.24 -2.88
C GLY A 180 -1.84 -8.32 -3.79
N GLN A 181 -1.38 -7.08 -4.01
CA GLN A 181 -2.01 -6.12 -4.91
C GLN A 181 -1.91 -6.56 -6.37
N LEU A 182 -0.74 -7.04 -6.81
CA LEU A 182 -0.56 -7.61 -8.15
C LEU A 182 -1.45 -8.83 -8.36
N GLU A 183 -1.50 -9.76 -7.40
CA GLU A 183 -2.37 -10.94 -7.45
C GLU A 183 -3.85 -10.53 -7.55
N PHE A 184 -4.30 -9.57 -6.73
CA PHE A 184 -5.67 -9.04 -6.79
C PHE A 184 -5.98 -8.40 -8.15
N PHE A 185 -5.04 -7.60 -8.69
CA PHE A 185 -5.19 -7.02 -10.01
C PHE A 185 -5.28 -8.09 -11.09
N TYR A 186 -4.44 -9.12 -11.06
CA TYR A 186 -4.45 -10.17 -12.08
C TYR A 186 -5.71 -11.04 -12.01
N ASP A 187 -6.26 -11.26 -10.82
CA ASP A 187 -7.49 -12.04 -10.65
C ASP A 187 -8.75 -11.26 -11.09
N GLU A 188 -8.78 -9.93 -10.91
CA GLU A 188 -9.93 -9.09 -11.26
C GLU A 188 -9.80 -8.41 -12.66
N ALA A 189 -8.60 -8.35 -13.24
CA ALA A 189 -8.37 -7.74 -14.55
C ALA A 189 -8.72 -8.68 -15.71
N THR A 190 -9.58 -8.20 -16.60
CA THR A 190 -9.80 -8.76 -17.94
C THR A 190 -8.57 -8.56 -18.84
N ASP A 191 -8.50 -9.29 -19.97
CA ASP A 191 -7.36 -9.18 -20.89
C ASP A 191 -7.10 -7.76 -21.42
N GLY A 192 -8.14 -6.92 -21.54
CA GLY A 192 -8.02 -5.51 -21.93
C GLY A 192 -7.52 -4.58 -20.82
N THR A 193 -7.66 -4.94 -19.55
CA THR A 193 -7.41 -4.06 -18.39
C THR A 193 -6.10 -4.34 -17.66
N LYS A 194 -5.38 -5.42 -18.01
CA LYS A 194 -4.07 -5.76 -17.42
C LYS A 194 -3.04 -4.64 -17.57
N SER A 195 -2.92 -4.05 -18.75
CA SER A 195 -1.98 -2.93 -19.00
C SER A 195 -2.30 -1.70 -18.15
N ILE A 196 -3.60 -1.37 -18.04
CA ILE A 196 -4.09 -0.24 -17.24
C ILE A 196 -3.81 -0.49 -15.74
N SER A 197 -3.98 -1.73 -15.27
CA SER A 197 -3.72 -2.11 -13.88
C SER A 197 -2.24 -1.95 -13.50
N SER A 198 -1.33 -2.36 -14.39
CA SER A 198 0.12 -2.15 -14.20
C SER A 198 0.49 -0.66 -14.21
N ALA A 199 -0.09 0.13 -15.13
CA ALA A 199 0.13 1.57 -15.18
C ALA A 199 -0.39 2.28 -13.91
N MET A 200 -1.54 1.82 -13.41
CA MET A 200 -2.14 2.30 -12.17
C MET A 200 -1.25 1.99 -10.97
N PHE A 201 -0.75 0.75 -10.84
CA PHE A 201 0.18 0.37 -9.78
C PHE A 201 1.39 1.30 -9.70
N LEU A 202 2.04 1.56 -10.84
CA LEU A 202 3.20 2.45 -10.90
C LEU A 202 2.83 3.91 -10.58
N SER A 203 1.65 4.34 -11.04
CA SER A 203 1.11 5.67 -10.74
C SER A 203 0.86 5.86 -9.24
N LEU A 204 0.40 4.83 -8.52
CA LEU A 204 0.19 4.89 -7.08
C LEU A 204 1.49 5.10 -6.30
N ILE A 205 2.59 4.48 -6.73
CA ILE A 205 3.91 4.72 -6.14
C ILE A 205 4.33 6.19 -6.34
N GLY A 206 4.11 6.72 -7.55
CA GLY A 206 4.36 8.13 -7.85
C GLY A 206 3.51 9.09 -6.99
N ILE A 207 2.21 8.82 -6.90
CA ILE A 207 1.27 9.58 -6.06
C ILE A 207 1.70 9.53 -4.60
N GLY A 208 2.08 8.37 -4.09
CA GLY A 208 2.60 8.23 -2.72
C GLY A 208 3.85 9.07 -2.46
N SER A 209 4.75 9.16 -3.44
CA SER A 209 5.95 10.01 -3.35
C SER A 209 5.61 11.50 -3.33
N TRP A 210 4.67 11.94 -4.17
CA TRP A 210 4.20 13.33 -4.15
C TRP A 210 3.46 13.68 -2.87
N LEU A 211 2.61 12.78 -2.37
CA LEU A 211 1.90 12.96 -1.10
C LEU A 211 2.85 12.96 0.09
N SER A 212 3.92 12.15 0.06
CA SER A 212 5.00 12.21 1.06
C SER A 212 5.63 13.60 1.10
N THR A 213 5.99 14.15 -0.07
CA THR A 213 6.54 15.51 -0.15
C THR A 213 5.54 16.56 0.33
N ALA A 214 4.28 16.45 -0.08
CA ALA A 214 3.21 17.35 0.37
C ALA A 214 3.03 17.30 1.89
N LEU A 215 3.05 16.11 2.48
CA LEU A 215 2.96 15.91 3.93
C LEU A 215 4.12 16.61 4.67
N VAL A 216 5.35 16.48 4.16
CA VAL A 216 6.52 17.19 4.70
C VAL A 216 6.32 18.70 4.64
N VAL A 217 5.89 19.24 3.50
CA VAL A 217 5.64 20.69 3.34
C VAL A 217 4.56 21.17 4.30
N ILE A 218 3.44 20.45 4.42
CA ILE A 218 2.35 20.79 5.35
C ILE A 218 2.88 20.86 6.78
N ILE A 219 3.67 19.89 7.22
CA ILE A 219 4.24 19.85 8.57
C ILE A 219 5.21 21.01 8.79
N VAL A 220 6.08 21.31 7.82
CA VAL A 220 7.03 22.44 7.91
C VAL A 220 6.27 23.77 8.04
N VAL A 221 5.24 23.99 7.22
CA VAL A 221 4.43 25.22 7.27
C VAL A 221 3.66 25.31 8.59
N ALA A 222 2.99 24.23 9.00
CA ALA A 222 2.17 24.20 10.21
C ALA A 222 2.99 24.39 11.50
N THR A 223 4.27 23.98 11.50
CA THR A 223 5.12 24.02 12.70
C THR A 223 5.94 25.29 12.85
N GLY A 224 5.83 26.26 11.92
CA GLY A 224 6.54 27.55 12.00
C GLY A 224 7.81 27.62 11.15
N GLY A 225 7.90 26.82 10.09
CA GLY A 225 8.94 26.87 9.06
C GLY A 225 10.30 26.33 9.49
N GLN A 226 11.30 26.45 8.63
CA GLN A 226 12.65 25.89 8.86
C GLN A 226 13.39 26.51 10.06
N GLY A 227 13.00 27.72 10.48
CA GLY A 227 13.70 28.48 11.52
C GLY A 227 13.27 28.16 12.95
N LYS A 228 12.01 27.80 13.20
CA LYS A 228 11.46 27.44 14.54
C LYS A 228 10.63 26.16 14.54
N GLY A 229 10.34 25.66 13.36
CA GLY A 229 9.53 24.48 13.17
C GLY A 229 10.25 23.21 13.46
N TRP A 230 9.44 22.16 13.40
CA TRP A 230 9.74 20.88 13.98
C TRP A 230 10.57 20.00 13.03
N LEU A 231 10.41 20.19 11.72
CA LEU A 231 11.23 19.57 10.69
C LEU A 231 12.19 20.61 10.10
N ARG A 232 13.46 20.53 10.52
CA ARG A 232 14.57 21.40 10.12
C ARG A 232 15.57 20.64 9.23
N ASN A 233 16.43 21.39 8.55
CA ASN A 233 17.59 20.84 7.82
C ASN A 233 18.56 20.08 8.73
N ASN A 234 18.74 20.50 9.98
CA ASN A 234 19.54 19.77 10.96
C ASN A 234 18.68 18.71 11.68
N LEU A 235 18.84 17.44 11.29
CA LEU A 235 18.09 16.33 11.89
C LEU A 235 18.30 16.14 13.40
N ASN A 236 19.44 16.59 13.93
CA ASN A 236 19.65 16.54 15.39
C ASN A 236 18.70 17.49 16.13
N GLU A 237 18.32 18.61 15.51
CA GLU A 237 17.39 19.59 16.06
C GLU A 237 15.93 19.31 15.67
N SER A 238 15.71 18.59 14.57
CA SER A 238 14.38 18.13 14.12
C SER A 238 13.86 17.00 15.00
N LYS A 239 12.60 17.03 15.44
CA LYS A 239 12.01 15.89 16.18
C LYS A 239 11.42 14.85 15.23
N LEU A 240 12.26 14.27 14.37
CA LEU A 240 11.82 13.34 13.32
C LEU A 240 10.96 12.17 13.88
N ASP A 241 11.09 11.85 15.17
CA ASP A 241 10.28 10.86 15.88
C ASP A 241 8.77 11.12 15.78
N TRP A 242 8.28 12.36 15.92
CA TRP A 242 6.83 12.54 15.76
C TRP A 242 6.37 12.45 14.30
N PHE A 243 7.26 12.62 13.31
CA PHE A 243 6.89 12.53 11.90
C PHE A 243 6.58 11.08 11.59
N PHE A 244 7.39 10.17 12.14
CA PHE A 244 7.09 8.74 12.12
C PHE A 244 5.85 8.37 12.93
N TRP A 245 5.56 9.04 14.05
CA TRP A 245 4.27 8.87 14.74
C TRP A 245 3.07 9.30 13.89
N ILE A 246 3.16 10.42 13.17
CA ILE A 246 2.12 10.85 12.22
C ILE A 246 1.93 9.80 11.14
N LEU A 247 3.01 9.28 10.55
CA LEU A 247 2.93 8.19 9.58
C LEU A 247 2.35 6.91 10.18
N THR A 248 2.66 6.60 11.44
CA THR A 248 2.08 5.45 12.15
C THR A 248 0.56 5.58 12.26
N ILE A 249 0.08 6.76 12.70
CA ILE A 249 -1.36 7.05 12.79
C ILE A 249 -2.01 7.02 11.41
N LEU A 250 -1.36 7.59 10.40
CA LEU A 250 -1.84 7.58 9.01
C LEU A 250 -2.02 6.14 8.49
N ASN A 251 -1.04 5.27 8.70
CA ASN A 251 -1.15 3.85 8.34
C ASN A 251 -2.23 3.13 9.15
N ALA A 252 -2.38 3.43 10.44
CA ALA A 252 -3.40 2.83 11.28
C ALA A 252 -4.82 3.19 10.82
N VAL A 253 -5.08 4.48 10.56
CA VAL A 253 -6.36 4.95 10.01
C VAL A 253 -6.61 4.32 8.64
N ASN A 254 -5.59 4.29 7.77
CA ASN A 254 -5.70 3.66 6.46
C ASN A 254 -6.00 2.16 6.55
N PHE A 255 -5.39 1.44 7.50
CA PHE A 255 -5.67 0.03 7.73
C PHE A 255 -7.11 -0.22 8.20
N LEU A 256 -7.66 0.64 9.06
CA LEU A 256 -9.07 0.55 9.45
C LEU A 256 -10.01 0.77 8.27
N VAL A 257 -9.73 1.78 7.44
CA VAL A 257 -10.49 2.02 6.20
C VAL A 257 -10.37 0.82 5.25
N TYR A 258 -9.17 0.26 5.11
CA TYR A 258 -8.94 -0.94 4.31
C TYR A 258 -9.78 -2.12 4.80
N LEU A 259 -9.82 -2.37 6.12
CA LEU A 259 -10.64 -3.44 6.69
C LEU A 259 -12.13 -3.23 6.38
N MET A 260 -12.64 -2.00 6.50
CA MET A 260 -14.04 -1.71 6.13
C MET A 260 -14.31 -2.01 4.65
N VAL A 261 -13.40 -1.62 3.76
CA VAL A 261 -13.51 -1.89 2.31
C VAL A 261 -13.43 -3.39 2.02
N ALA A 262 -12.51 -4.11 2.67
CA ALA A 262 -12.30 -5.54 2.48
C ALA A 262 -13.51 -6.36 2.98
N ILE A 263 -14.06 -6.01 4.15
CA ILE A 263 -15.28 -6.63 4.68
C ILE A 263 -16.46 -6.37 3.75
N TYR A 264 -16.61 -5.14 3.25
CA TYR A 264 -17.67 -4.81 2.30
C TYR A 264 -17.55 -5.59 0.98
N HIS A 265 -16.32 -5.80 0.48
CA HIS A 265 -16.07 -6.59 -0.72
C HIS A 265 -16.42 -8.08 -0.53
N ASN A 266 -15.93 -8.70 0.54
CA ASN A 266 -16.22 -10.12 0.84
C ASN A 266 -17.71 -10.35 1.17
N GLY A 267 -18.38 -9.40 1.83
CA GLY A 267 -19.82 -9.46 2.11
C GLY A 267 -20.66 -9.43 0.84
N LYS A 268 -20.18 -8.75 -0.21
CA LYS A 268 -20.86 -8.68 -1.51
C LYS A 268 -20.63 -9.94 -2.36
N GLU A 269 -19.47 -10.56 -2.24
CA GLU A 269 -19.15 -11.80 -2.95
C GLU A 269 -19.92 -13.00 -2.37
N SER A 270 -20.08 -13.04 -1.05
CA SER A 270 -20.91 -14.04 -0.35
C SER A 270 -22.40 -13.90 -0.68
N SER A 271 -22.95 -12.67 -0.69
CA SER A 271 -24.37 -12.46 -1.04
C SER A 271 -24.70 -12.87 -2.48
N VAL A 272 -23.79 -12.60 -3.43
CA VAL A 272 -23.97 -12.99 -4.85
C VAL A 272 -23.85 -14.50 -5.02
N ARG A 273 -22.97 -15.17 -4.25
CA ARG A 273 -22.89 -16.64 -4.27
C ARG A 273 -24.16 -17.29 -3.75
N ASP A 274 -24.73 -16.76 -2.68
CA ASP A 274 -25.99 -17.27 -2.12
C ASP A 274 -27.17 -17.02 -3.07
N GLU A 275 -27.26 -15.86 -3.72
CA GLU A 275 -28.26 -15.59 -4.77
C GLU A 275 -28.15 -16.56 -5.95
N ASN A 276 -26.92 -16.79 -6.46
CA ASN A 276 -26.71 -17.73 -7.57
C ASN A 276 -27.02 -19.18 -7.17
N MET A 277 -26.72 -19.61 -5.94
CA MET A 277 -27.09 -20.94 -5.46
C MET A 277 -28.60 -21.11 -5.33
N VAL A 278 -29.31 -20.06 -4.90
CA VAL A 278 -30.77 -20.06 -4.85
C VAL A 278 -31.37 -20.15 -6.27
N GLU A 279 -30.84 -19.41 -7.24
CA GLU A 279 -31.28 -19.53 -8.65
C GLU A 279 -31.02 -20.94 -9.23
N LEU A 280 -29.82 -21.51 -9.03
CA LEU A 280 -29.48 -22.86 -9.47
C LEU A 280 -30.37 -23.94 -8.83
N SER A 281 -30.76 -23.76 -7.56
CA SER A 281 -31.69 -24.66 -6.88
C SER A 281 -33.11 -24.58 -7.44
N ASN A 282 -33.56 -23.39 -7.85
CA ASN A 282 -34.88 -23.19 -8.44
C ASN A 282 -34.98 -23.76 -9.87
N VAL A 283 -33.89 -23.73 -10.64
CA VAL A 283 -33.83 -24.31 -12.00
C VAL A 283 -33.91 -25.85 -11.97
N HIS A 284 -33.47 -26.50 -10.90
CA HIS A 284 -33.56 -27.96 -10.77
C HIS A 284 -34.93 -28.47 -10.28
N HIS A 285 -35.84 -27.56 -9.87
CA HIS A 285 -37.19 -27.90 -9.38
C HIS A 285 -38.33 -27.60 -10.37
N THR A 286 -38.02 -27.10 -11.57
CA THR A 286 -38.95 -26.93 -12.70
C THR A 286 -38.65 -27.91 -13.82
#